data_AF-A0A2V7S032-F1
#
_entry.id   AF-A0A2V7S032-F1
#
_cell.length_a   1.000
_cell.length_b   1.000
_cell.length_c   1.000
_cell.angle_alpha   90.00
_cell.angle_beta   90.00
_cell.angle_gamma   90.00
#
_symmetry.space_group_name_H-M   'P 1'
#
loop_
_entity.id
_entity.type
_entity.pdbx_description
1 polymer ?
#
loop_
_entity_poly.entity_id
_entity_poly.type
_entity_poly.pdbx_seq_one_letter_code
_entity_poly.pdbx_strand_id
1 'polypeptide(L)'
;MSDQLYGGADVETAVSNAAVSATRGLVLQYAGRVVNAPYHSACGGSTASADEIWRTAAEPYLQQVSDQIPGTDRFYCDIAPRFRWTRVLDGQTLQAALVRYLATYTATPGGYPGTPRDVQIDSRTPSGRIGTLKIATDRGNYVLRGNDIRYVLRAPGGEILNSTSFSVESTTGRDGSIARLVLKGTGYGHGVGMCQWGAIGRARAGQDFRTILRTYYPGTTVGPID
;
A
#
# COMPACT_ATOMS: atom_id res chain seq x y z
N MET A 1 -9.96 3.80 7.55
CA MET A 1 -8.72 4.34 6.96
C MET A 1 -9.14 5.49 6.06
N SER A 2 -8.74 6.71 6.41
CA SER A 2 -8.95 7.89 5.56
C SER A 2 -7.67 8.10 4.76
N ASP A 3 -7.63 7.62 3.52
CA ASP A 3 -6.53 7.85 2.58
C ASP A 3 -6.67 9.22 1.87
N GLN A 4 -7.20 10.22 2.59
CA GLN A 4 -7.42 11.56 2.06
C GLN A 4 -6.52 12.60 2.75
N LEU A 5 -5.84 13.39 1.92
CA LEU A 5 -5.15 14.62 2.32
C LEU A 5 -6.03 15.78 1.86
N TYR A 6 -6.95 16.22 2.72
CA TYR A 6 -7.66 17.48 2.51
C TYR A 6 -6.87 18.60 3.20
N GLY A 7 -6.24 19.47 2.43
CA GLY A 7 -5.44 20.59 2.95
C GLY A 7 -6.22 21.87 3.23
N GLY A 8 -7.56 21.86 3.11
CA GLY A 8 -8.40 23.05 3.17
C GLY A 8 -8.62 23.72 1.81
N ALA A 9 -9.44 24.78 1.76
CA ALA A 9 -9.72 25.54 0.55
C ALA A 9 -8.48 26.27 -0.02
N ASP A 10 -7.45 26.51 0.81
CA ASP A 10 -6.26 27.28 0.45
C ASP A 10 -5.28 26.56 -0.50
N VAL A 11 -5.49 25.25 -0.73
CA VAL A 11 -4.72 24.43 -1.70
C VAL A 11 -5.51 24.13 -2.97
N GLU A 12 -6.70 24.72 -3.14
CA GLU A 12 -7.47 24.62 -4.37
C GLU A 12 -6.78 25.35 -5.53
N THR A 13 -6.79 24.71 -6.70
CA THR A 13 -6.30 25.31 -7.95
C THR A 13 -7.48 25.52 -8.90
N ALA A 14 -7.37 26.46 -9.83
CA ALA A 14 -8.40 26.65 -10.87
C ALA A 14 -8.67 25.35 -11.65
N VAL A 15 -7.64 24.52 -11.85
CA VAL A 15 -7.75 23.23 -12.56
C VAL A 15 -8.51 22.19 -11.71
N SER A 16 -8.18 22.05 -10.43
CA SER A 16 -8.93 21.12 -9.54
C SER A 16 -10.39 21.55 -9.39
N ASN A 17 -10.65 22.85 -9.32
CA ASN A 17 -12.00 23.38 -9.17
C ASN A 17 -12.83 23.15 -10.42
N ALA A 18 -12.25 23.37 -11.61
CA ALA A 18 -12.88 23.02 -12.87
C ALA A 18 -13.18 21.51 -12.98
N ALA A 19 -12.27 20.64 -12.54
CA ALA A 19 -12.48 19.20 -12.52
C ALA A 19 -13.66 18.81 -11.59
N VAL A 20 -13.69 19.36 -10.37
CA VAL A 20 -14.79 19.13 -9.41
C VAL A 20 -16.12 19.62 -9.97
N SER A 21 -16.16 20.83 -10.56
CA SER A 21 -17.37 21.37 -11.19
C SER A 21 -17.83 20.50 -12.37
N ALA A 22 -16.92 20.03 -13.21
CA ALA A 22 -17.22 19.18 -14.36
C ALA A 22 -17.72 17.78 -13.98
N THR A 23 -17.37 17.30 -12.78
CA THR A 23 -17.85 16.01 -12.24
C THR A 23 -18.86 16.17 -11.11
N ARG A 24 -19.50 17.34 -10.99
CA ARG A 24 -20.45 17.64 -9.93
C ARG A 24 -21.58 16.62 -9.91
N GLY A 25 -21.85 16.07 -8.72
CA GLY A 25 -22.93 15.11 -8.51
C GLY A 25 -22.65 13.71 -9.04
N LEU A 26 -21.49 13.45 -9.64
CA LEU A 26 -21.13 12.11 -10.10
C LEU A 26 -20.57 11.27 -8.95
N VAL A 27 -21.07 10.04 -8.83
CA VAL A 27 -20.61 9.02 -7.89
C VAL A 27 -20.28 7.73 -8.64
N LEU A 28 -19.45 6.90 -8.01
CA LEU A 28 -19.15 5.56 -8.48
C LEU A 28 -20.10 4.57 -7.81
N GLN A 29 -20.77 3.74 -8.61
CA GLN A 29 -21.79 2.80 -8.15
C GLN A 29 -21.49 1.37 -8.58
N TYR A 30 -21.86 0.41 -7.74
CA TYR A 30 -21.88 -1.03 -8.05
C TYR A 30 -23.23 -1.59 -7.64
N ALA A 31 -23.93 -2.27 -8.55
CA ALA A 31 -25.28 -2.81 -8.30
C ALA A 31 -26.25 -1.77 -7.70
N GLY A 32 -26.21 -0.54 -8.22
CA GLY A 32 -27.07 0.58 -7.79
C GLY A 32 -26.72 1.20 -6.44
N ARG A 33 -25.59 0.83 -5.81
CA ARG A 33 -25.13 1.39 -4.53
C ARG A 33 -23.83 2.15 -4.72
N VAL A 34 -23.71 3.30 -4.04
CA VAL A 34 -22.43 4.05 -3.98
C VAL A 34 -21.36 3.16 -3.35
N VAL A 35 -20.22 3.06 -4.02
CA VAL A 35 -19.11 2.21 -3.56
C VAL A 35 -18.18 2.95 -2.62
N ASN A 36 -17.47 2.19 -1.78
CA ASN A 36 -16.23 2.68 -1.19
C ASN A 36 -15.16 2.73 -2.30
N ALA A 37 -14.59 3.91 -2.56
CA ALA A 37 -13.61 4.13 -3.64
C ALA A 37 -12.21 4.47 -3.07
N PRO A 38 -11.54 3.51 -2.41
CA PRO A 38 -10.22 3.74 -1.84
C PRO A 38 -9.16 3.94 -2.93
N TYR A 39 -8.17 4.77 -2.65
CA TYR A 39 -7.10 5.06 -3.59
C TYR A 39 -5.77 5.23 -2.88
N HIS A 40 -4.70 5.05 -3.63
CA HIS A 40 -3.34 5.11 -3.13
C HIS A 40 -2.39 5.74 -4.16
N SER A 41 -1.20 6.16 -3.72
CA SER A 41 -0.25 6.87 -4.58
C SER A 41 0.23 6.05 -5.78
N ALA A 42 0.91 4.93 -5.55
CA ALA A 42 1.47 4.10 -6.61
C ALA A 42 1.28 2.61 -6.32
N CYS A 43 0.76 1.83 -7.27
CA CYS A 43 0.45 0.42 -7.03
C CYS A 43 1.70 -0.47 -7.06
N GLY A 44 2.75 -0.05 -7.77
CA GLY A 44 3.98 -0.84 -7.90
C GLY A 44 3.91 -1.92 -8.98
N GLY A 45 2.93 -1.83 -9.89
CA GLY A 45 2.74 -2.69 -11.06
C GLY A 45 1.34 -3.32 -11.14
N SER A 46 0.71 -3.56 -9.99
CA SER A 46 -0.66 -4.06 -9.89
C SER A 46 -1.32 -3.60 -8.58
N THR A 47 -2.63 -3.37 -8.61
CA THR A 47 -3.43 -3.18 -7.40
C THR A 47 -3.61 -4.52 -6.68
N ALA A 48 -4.13 -4.49 -5.45
CA ALA A 48 -4.49 -5.68 -4.68
C ALA A 48 -6.00 -5.70 -4.45
N SER A 49 -6.57 -6.88 -4.25
CA SER A 49 -7.93 -6.98 -3.75
C SER A 49 -8.01 -6.47 -2.30
N ALA A 50 -9.21 -6.09 -1.86
CA ALA A 50 -9.42 -5.56 -0.52
C ALA A 50 -9.04 -6.56 0.58
N ASP A 51 -9.37 -7.83 0.42
CA ASP A 51 -9.14 -8.92 1.38
C ASP A 51 -7.67 -9.35 1.48
N GLU A 52 -6.84 -9.05 0.47
CA GLU A 52 -5.39 -9.21 0.55
C GLU A 52 -4.73 -8.26 1.57
N ILE A 53 -5.32 -7.07 1.75
CA ILE A 53 -4.71 -5.95 2.47
C ILE A 53 -5.42 -5.64 3.79
N TRP A 54 -6.74 -5.79 3.79
CA TRP A 54 -7.62 -5.53 4.91
C TRP A 54 -8.28 -6.82 5.36
N ARG A 55 -8.50 -6.96 6.66
CA ARG A 55 -9.21 -8.11 7.25
C ARG A 55 -10.72 -7.94 7.09
N THR A 56 -11.16 -7.62 5.87
CA THR A 56 -12.55 -7.35 5.50
C THR A 56 -13.06 -8.39 4.51
N ALA A 57 -14.38 -8.45 4.32
CA ALA A 57 -14.95 -9.25 3.25
C ALA A 57 -14.44 -8.76 1.88
N ALA A 58 -14.42 -9.67 0.91
CA ALA A 58 -14.13 -9.33 -0.47
C ALA A 58 -15.21 -8.38 -1.01
N GLU A 59 -14.76 -7.29 -1.64
CA GLU A 59 -15.62 -6.34 -2.34
C GLU A 59 -15.50 -6.61 -3.85
N PRO A 60 -16.59 -6.93 -4.57
CA PRO A 60 -16.51 -7.34 -5.98
C PRO A 60 -15.85 -6.33 -6.92
N TYR A 61 -15.87 -5.05 -6.54
CA TYR A 61 -15.26 -3.95 -7.29
C TYR A 61 -13.87 -3.54 -6.78
N LEU A 62 -13.34 -4.17 -5.72
CA LEU A 62 -11.97 -3.96 -5.23
C LEU A 62 -11.13 -5.21 -5.46
N GLN A 63 -10.73 -5.38 -6.72
CA GLN A 63 -10.00 -6.54 -7.21
C GLN A 63 -8.56 -6.17 -7.58
N GLN A 64 -7.71 -7.19 -7.72
CA GLN A 64 -6.41 -7.05 -8.36
C GLN A 64 -6.60 -6.63 -9.82
N VAL A 65 -5.95 -5.53 -10.21
CA VAL A 65 -5.94 -5.00 -11.57
C VAL A 65 -4.49 -4.77 -11.98
N SER A 66 -4.12 -5.25 -13.17
CA SER A 66 -2.79 -4.97 -13.72
C SER A 66 -2.70 -3.51 -14.16
N ASP A 67 -1.59 -2.87 -13.80
CA ASP A 67 -1.27 -1.52 -14.26
C ASP A 67 -0.30 -1.52 -15.44
N GLN A 68 -0.05 -2.69 -16.04
CA GLN A 68 0.83 -2.86 -17.17
C GLN A 68 0.26 -2.16 -18.41
N ILE A 69 1.13 -1.49 -19.16
CA ILE A 69 0.79 -0.89 -20.44
C ILE A 69 0.76 -2.02 -21.48
N PRO A 70 -0.37 -2.23 -22.20
CA PRO A 70 -0.51 -3.33 -23.15
C PRO A 70 0.65 -3.39 -24.15
N GLY A 71 1.22 -4.59 -24.33
CA GLY A 71 2.32 -4.83 -25.27
C GLY A 71 3.70 -4.36 -24.79
N THR A 72 3.88 -4.03 -23.50
CA THR A 72 5.16 -3.57 -22.94
C THR A 72 5.42 -4.15 -21.56
N ASP A 73 6.66 -4.05 -21.08
CA ASP A 73 7.03 -4.36 -19.68
C ASP A 73 6.94 -3.13 -18.75
N ARG A 74 6.28 -2.06 -19.21
CA ARG A 74 6.11 -0.80 -18.49
C ARG A 74 4.75 -0.77 -17.79
N PHE A 75 4.65 0.05 -16.75
CA PHE A 75 3.41 0.23 -15.98
C PHE A 75 2.99 1.69 -16.03
N TYR A 76 1.69 1.96 -16.07
CA TYR A 76 1.18 3.34 -16.08
C TYR A 76 1.66 4.15 -14.86
N CYS A 77 1.82 3.51 -13.71
CA CYS A 77 2.35 4.15 -12.50
C CYS A 77 3.88 4.21 -12.38
N ASP A 78 4.66 3.68 -13.34
CA ASP A 78 6.14 3.64 -13.22
C ASP A 78 6.81 5.02 -13.34
N ILE A 79 6.04 6.03 -13.78
CA ILE A 79 6.39 7.46 -13.73
C ILE A 79 6.40 8.04 -12.31
N ALA A 80 5.91 7.32 -11.31
CA ALA A 80 5.86 7.81 -9.94
C ALA A 80 7.27 8.02 -9.37
N PRO A 81 7.58 9.16 -8.72
CA PRO A 81 8.89 9.42 -8.13
C PRO A 81 9.35 8.38 -7.10
N ARG A 82 8.39 7.69 -6.46
CA ARG A 82 8.61 6.61 -5.49
C ARG A 82 8.09 5.27 -5.99
N PHE A 83 8.10 5.05 -7.32
CA PHE A 83 7.74 3.75 -7.88
C PHE A 83 8.62 2.63 -7.34
N ARG A 84 9.93 2.89 -7.20
CA ARG A 84 10.88 2.03 -6.50
C ARG A 84 11.38 2.74 -5.25
N TRP A 85 11.65 2.00 -4.20
CA TRP A 85 12.18 2.53 -2.95
C TRP A 85 13.10 1.52 -2.27
N THR A 86 14.01 2.02 -1.44
CA THR A 86 14.86 1.20 -0.57
C THR A 86 14.77 1.75 0.86
N ARG A 87 14.57 0.85 1.83
CA ARG A 87 14.65 1.16 3.26
C ARG A 87 15.76 0.33 3.86
N VAL A 88 16.65 0.99 4.59
CA VAL A 88 17.69 0.34 5.38
C VAL A 88 17.41 0.61 6.85
N LEU A 89 17.38 -0.43 7.66
CA LEU A 89 17.30 -0.36 9.12
C LEU A 89 18.53 -1.08 9.68
N ASP A 90 19.18 -0.50 10.68
CA ASP A 90 20.09 -1.27 11.53
C ASP A 90 19.27 -2.05 12.59
N GLY A 91 19.95 -2.94 13.31
CA GLY A 91 19.33 -3.76 14.36
C GLY A 91 18.63 -2.94 15.43
N GLN A 92 19.26 -1.86 15.88
CA GLN A 92 18.73 -0.98 16.93
C GLN A 92 17.46 -0.27 16.46
N THR A 93 17.44 0.23 15.22
CA THR A 93 16.28 0.87 14.62
C THR A 93 15.13 -0.11 14.44
N LEU A 94 15.41 -1.31 13.94
CA LEU A 94 14.39 -2.35 13.82
C LEU A 94 13.79 -2.69 15.19
N GLN A 95 14.63 -2.92 16.19
CA GLN A 95 14.20 -3.21 17.55
C GLN A 95 13.34 -2.08 18.13
N ALA A 96 13.75 -0.82 17.95
CA ALA A 96 12.97 0.34 18.40
C ALA A 96 11.59 0.40 17.73
N ALA A 97 11.50 0.10 16.43
CA ALA A 97 10.23 0.03 15.71
C ALA A 97 9.33 -1.09 16.27
N LEU A 98 9.88 -2.29 16.52
CA LEU A 98 9.12 -3.38 17.13
C LEU A 98 8.60 -3.01 18.52
N VAL A 99 9.48 -2.48 19.39
CA VAL A 99 9.11 -2.08 20.76
C VAL A 99 7.94 -1.09 20.74
N ARG A 100 7.97 -0.15 19.79
CA ARG A 100 6.98 0.93 19.72
C ARG A 100 5.64 0.50 19.11
N TYR A 101 5.66 -0.36 18.10
CA TYR A 101 4.48 -0.58 17.26
C TYR A 101 3.92 -2.00 17.29
N LEU A 102 4.72 -3.00 17.66
CA LEU A 102 4.34 -4.40 17.49
C LEU A 102 3.10 -4.80 18.31
N ALA A 103 3.04 -4.36 19.57
CA ALA A 103 1.96 -4.69 20.51
C ALA A 103 0.58 -4.19 20.05
N THR A 104 0.51 -3.20 19.16
CA THR A 104 -0.74 -2.70 18.58
C THR A 104 -1.35 -3.69 17.59
N TYR A 105 -0.54 -4.54 16.95
CA TYR A 105 -0.96 -5.37 15.81
C TYR A 105 -0.86 -6.87 16.07
N THR A 106 -0.08 -7.29 17.07
CA THR A 106 0.05 -8.70 17.44
C THR A 106 0.36 -8.86 18.92
N ALA A 107 -0.05 -9.99 19.49
CA ALA A 107 0.20 -10.30 20.89
C ALA A 107 1.71 -10.28 21.17
N THR A 108 2.10 -9.47 22.15
CA THR A 108 3.50 -9.31 22.57
C THR A 108 3.58 -9.58 24.08
N PRO A 109 3.72 -10.86 24.50
CA PRO A 109 3.79 -11.21 25.92
C PRO A 109 4.89 -10.45 26.65
N GLY A 110 4.57 -9.90 27.82
CA GLY A 110 5.49 -9.07 28.60
C GLY A 110 5.74 -7.67 28.05
N GLY A 111 5.04 -7.26 26.98
CA GLY A 111 5.08 -5.89 26.44
C GLY A 111 6.38 -5.50 25.74
N TYR A 112 7.34 -6.43 25.63
CA TYR A 112 8.64 -6.17 25.02
C TYR A 112 9.00 -7.29 24.04
N PRO A 113 9.23 -6.96 22.76
CA PRO A 113 9.36 -7.96 21.71
C PRO A 113 10.67 -8.74 21.72
N GLY A 114 11.75 -8.21 22.31
CA GLY A 114 13.07 -8.82 22.23
C GLY A 114 13.97 -8.20 21.15
N THR A 115 15.17 -8.74 21.03
CA THR A 115 16.18 -8.38 20.02
C THR A 115 15.88 -9.14 18.72
N PRO A 116 15.73 -8.46 17.57
CA PRO A 116 15.50 -9.13 16.29
C PRO A 116 16.64 -10.07 15.89
N ARG A 117 16.29 -11.29 15.50
CA ARG A 117 17.19 -12.35 15.06
C ARG A 117 17.04 -12.65 13.58
N ASP A 118 15.80 -12.62 13.09
CA ASP A 118 15.49 -12.94 11.69
C ASP A 118 14.21 -12.26 11.21
N VAL A 119 14.12 -12.00 9.90
CA VAL A 119 12.95 -11.44 9.22
C VAL A 119 12.74 -12.20 7.91
N GLN A 120 11.64 -12.93 7.81
CA GLN A 120 11.33 -13.79 6.67
C GLN A 120 9.97 -13.47 6.06
N ILE A 121 9.92 -13.44 4.73
CA ILE A 121 8.65 -13.43 3.99
C ILE A 121 8.13 -14.86 3.97
N ASP A 122 6.99 -15.09 4.63
CA ASP A 122 6.39 -16.41 4.74
C ASP A 122 5.44 -16.69 3.57
N SER A 123 4.71 -15.67 3.10
CA SER A 123 3.82 -15.81 1.96
C SER A 123 3.66 -14.51 1.17
N ARG A 124 3.29 -14.66 -0.10
CA ARG A 124 2.84 -13.57 -0.96
C ARG A 124 1.38 -13.77 -1.34
N THR A 125 0.68 -12.67 -1.52
CA THR A 125 -0.69 -12.63 -2.02
C THR A 125 -0.71 -12.74 -3.56
N PRO A 126 -1.87 -12.95 -4.20
CA PRO A 126 -1.98 -12.97 -5.67
C PRO A 126 -1.43 -11.71 -6.37
N SER A 127 -1.57 -10.54 -5.75
CA SER A 127 -0.95 -9.29 -6.24
C SER A 127 0.57 -9.20 -6.07
N GLY A 128 1.21 -10.25 -5.54
CA GLY A 128 2.66 -10.33 -5.30
C GLY A 128 3.12 -9.60 -4.05
N ARG A 129 2.22 -8.96 -3.31
CA ARG A 129 2.50 -8.30 -2.03
C ARG A 129 2.79 -9.33 -0.96
N ILE A 130 3.53 -8.92 0.07
CA ILE A 130 3.77 -9.78 1.23
C ILE A 130 2.45 -9.95 1.99
N GLY A 131 1.95 -11.18 2.03
CA GLY A 131 0.76 -11.56 2.79
C GLY A 131 1.09 -11.76 4.26
N THR A 132 2.19 -12.45 4.52
CA THR A 132 2.69 -12.73 5.89
C THR A 132 4.19 -12.50 5.99
N LEU A 133 4.60 -11.73 7.01
CA LEU A 133 5.99 -11.52 7.40
C LEU A 133 6.21 -12.08 8.81
N LYS A 134 7.23 -12.92 8.97
CA LYS A 134 7.67 -13.47 10.26
C LYS A 134 8.88 -12.71 10.76
N ILE A 135 8.86 -12.34 12.04
CA ILE A 135 9.98 -11.71 12.73
C ILE A 135 10.34 -12.57 13.94
N ALA A 136 11.50 -13.19 13.90
CA ALA A 136 12.03 -13.95 15.03
C ALA A 136 12.86 -13.03 15.91
N THR A 137 12.72 -13.19 17.23
CA THR A 137 13.48 -12.48 18.25
C THR A 137 14.01 -13.46 19.29
N ASP A 138 14.84 -12.98 20.21
CA ASP A 138 15.25 -13.75 21.39
C ASP A 138 14.12 -14.01 22.41
N ARG A 139 12.92 -13.44 22.23
CA ARG A 139 11.77 -13.62 23.13
C ARG A 139 10.53 -14.23 22.49
N GLY A 140 10.58 -14.51 21.20
CA GLY A 140 9.46 -15.12 20.49
C GLY A 140 9.44 -14.82 19.00
N ASN A 141 8.41 -15.38 18.35
CA ASN A 141 8.15 -15.21 16.93
C ASN A 141 6.89 -14.39 16.74
N TYR A 142 6.98 -13.36 15.91
CA TYR A 142 5.88 -12.47 15.61
C TYR A 142 5.47 -12.57 14.15
N VAL A 143 4.17 -12.60 13.93
CA VAL A 143 3.58 -12.71 12.60
C VAL A 143 2.84 -11.43 12.31
N LEU A 144 3.23 -10.76 11.22
CA LEU A 144 2.59 -9.56 10.69
C LEU A 144 1.89 -9.89 9.37
N ARG A 145 0.74 -9.27 9.12
CA ARG A 145 -0.07 -9.52 7.93
C ARG A 145 -0.52 -8.21 7.29
N GLY A 146 -0.61 -8.18 5.96
CA GLY A 146 -1.14 -7.04 5.21
C GLY A 146 -0.54 -5.70 5.66
N ASN A 147 -1.39 -4.70 5.93
CA ASN A 147 -0.93 -3.37 6.32
C ASN A 147 -0.21 -3.30 7.69
N ASP A 148 -0.37 -4.29 8.57
CA ASP A 148 0.33 -4.32 9.87
C ASP A 148 1.85 -4.25 9.67
N ILE A 149 2.35 -4.91 8.62
CA ILE A 149 3.77 -4.89 8.22
C ILE A 149 4.25 -3.45 8.05
N ARG A 150 3.47 -2.62 7.36
CA ARG A 150 3.87 -1.25 7.04
C ARG A 150 3.84 -0.35 8.28
N TYR A 151 2.92 -0.62 9.19
CA TYR A 151 2.76 0.17 10.41
C TYR A 151 3.77 -0.21 11.49
N VAL A 152 4.21 -1.46 11.53
CA VAL A 152 5.24 -1.91 12.46
C VAL A 152 6.63 -1.52 11.99
N LEU A 153 6.95 -1.67 10.69
CA LEU A 153 8.27 -1.36 10.13
C LEU A 153 8.45 0.12 9.75
N ARG A 154 7.97 1.03 10.60
CA ARG A 154 8.15 2.48 10.43
C ARG A 154 9.62 2.87 10.55
N ALA A 155 9.99 3.98 9.89
CA ALA A 155 11.30 4.59 10.10
C ALA A 155 11.36 5.30 11.47
N PRO A 156 12.57 5.66 11.95
CA PRO A 156 12.74 6.44 13.18
C PRO A 156 11.89 7.71 13.24
N GLY A 157 11.72 8.41 12.10
CA GLY A 157 10.88 9.60 11.98
C GLY A 157 9.38 9.32 12.01
N GLY A 158 8.97 8.06 12.18
CA GLY A 158 7.57 7.64 12.19
C GLY A 158 6.99 7.38 10.80
N GLU A 159 7.77 7.53 9.73
CA GLU A 159 7.27 7.32 8.38
C GLU A 159 6.86 5.86 8.16
N ILE A 160 5.60 5.69 7.72
CA ILE A 160 5.03 4.38 7.36
C ILE A 160 5.82 3.81 6.20
N LEU A 161 6.07 2.50 6.22
CA LEU A 161 6.72 1.82 5.11
C LEU A 161 5.89 2.01 3.83
N ASN A 162 6.57 2.29 2.73
CA ASN A 162 5.96 2.70 1.47
C ASN A 162 4.88 1.71 1.00
N SER A 163 5.18 0.41 0.96
CA SER A 163 4.23 -0.64 0.57
C SER A 163 4.58 -1.99 1.22
N THR A 164 3.75 -3.01 0.95
CA THR A 164 4.04 -4.42 1.24
C THR A 164 4.64 -5.17 0.05
N SER A 165 4.97 -4.49 -1.05
CA SER A 165 5.61 -5.09 -2.22
C SER A 165 7.12 -4.87 -2.14
N PHE A 166 7.84 -5.76 -1.45
CA PHE A 166 9.29 -5.69 -1.31
C PHE A 166 9.97 -7.06 -1.19
N SER A 167 11.29 -7.06 -1.36
CA SER A 167 12.20 -8.13 -0.93
C SER A 167 12.91 -7.75 0.36
N VAL A 168 13.38 -8.75 1.10
CA VAL A 168 14.13 -8.61 2.35
C VAL A 168 15.52 -9.18 2.17
N GLU A 169 16.53 -8.42 2.56
CA GLU A 169 17.92 -8.88 2.71
C GLU A 169 18.38 -8.51 4.12
N SER A 170 18.85 -9.46 4.92
CA SER A 170 19.36 -9.22 6.27
C SER A 170 20.84 -9.62 6.39
N THR A 171 21.55 -8.96 7.31
CA THR A 171 22.90 -9.33 7.73
C THR A 171 22.89 -9.54 9.22
N THR A 172 23.42 -10.68 9.67
CA THR A 172 23.49 -11.05 11.09
C THR A 172 24.81 -10.58 11.70
N GLY A 173 24.74 -9.98 12.88
CA GLY A 173 25.89 -9.60 13.70
C GLY A 173 26.52 -10.81 14.40
N ARG A 174 27.67 -10.58 15.04
CA ARG A 174 28.42 -11.65 15.75
C ARG A 174 27.64 -12.26 16.92
N ASP A 175 26.74 -11.50 17.51
CA ASP A 175 25.88 -11.92 18.61
C ASP A 175 24.61 -12.65 18.14
N GLY A 176 24.48 -12.90 16.83
CA GLY A 176 23.31 -13.52 16.22
C GLY A 176 22.11 -12.57 16.04
N SER A 177 22.24 -11.27 16.33
CA SER A 177 21.18 -10.28 16.10
C SER A 177 21.21 -9.78 14.66
N ILE A 178 20.11 -9.20 14.16
CA ILE A 178 20.14 -8.49 12.88
C ILE A 178 21.02 -7.25 13.02
N ALA A 179 22.14 -7.19 12.31
CA ALA A 179 22.96 -5.99 12.22
C ALA A 179 22.40 -5.00 11.19
N ARG A 180 21.85 -5.51 10.07
CA ARG A 180 21.30 -4.71 8.98
C ARG A 180 20.13 -5.41 8.33
N LEU A 181 19.07 -4.68 8.03
CA LEU A 181 17.91 -5.09 7.25
C LEU A 181 17.73 -4.13 6.07
N VAL A 182 17.77 -4.65 4.85
CA VAL A 182 17.54 -3.92 3.61
C VAL A 182 16.23 -4.40 2.98
N LEU A 183 15.31 -3.47 2.78
CA LEU A 183 14.03 -3.69 2.13
C LEU A 183 14.06 -2.96 0.79
N LYS A 184 13.90 -3.68 -0.32
CA LYS A 184 13.83 -3.10 -1.68
C LYS A 184 12.45 -3.38 -2.24
N GLY A 185 11.70 -2.33 -2.56
CA GLY A 185 10.30 -2.48 -2.92
C GLY A 185 9.81 -1.53 -4.00
N THR A 186 8.55 -1.74 -4.37
CA THR A 186 7.81 -0.92 -5.32
C THR A 186 6.49 -0.40 -4.77
N GLY A 187 5.99 0.68 -5.35
CA GLY A 187 4.72 1.28 -4.99
C GLY A 187 4.72 2.05 -3.68
N TYR A 188 3.63 2.77 -3.44
CA TYR A 188 3.40 3.61 -2.28
C TYR A 188 1.91 3.61 -1.93
N GLY A 189 1.59 3.14 -0.72
CA GLY A 189 0.25 3.04 -0.19
C GLY A 189 -0.24 1.60 -0.06
N HIS A 190 -1.51 1.46 0.32
CA HIS A 190 -2.12 0.17 0.64
C HIS A 190 -2.31 -0.71 -0.60
N GLY A 191 -2.51 -0.12 -1.79
CA GLY A 191 -2.55 -0.85 -3.05
C GLY A 191 -3.94 -1.26 -3.54
N VAL A 192 -4.99 -0.94 -2.79
CA VAL A 192 -6.39 -1.29 -3.13
C VAL A 192 -7.02 -0.15 -3.93
N GLY A 193 -7.90 -0.48 -4.88
CA GLY A 193 -8.65 0.50 -5.68
C GLY A 193 -7.75 1.34 -6.59
N MET A 194 -8.04 2.64 -6.72
CA MET A 194 -7.38 3.46 -7.74
C MET A 194 -5.93 3.81 -7.40
N CYS A 195 -5.03 3.56 -8.35
CA CYS A 195 -3.65 4.05 -8.32
C CYS A 195 -3.59 5.49 -8.87
N GLN A 196 -3.22 6.48 -8.05
CA GLN A 196 -3.15 7.89 -8.47
C GLN A 196 -2.15 8.12 -9.60
N TRP A 197 -0.92 7.64 -9.47
CA TRP A 197 0.08 7.76 -10.54
C TRP A 197 -0.26 6.92 -11.77
N GLY A 198 -0.94 5.79 -11.58
CA GLY A 198 -1.44 4.98 -12.70
C GLY A 198 -2.57 5.70 -13.44
N ALA A 199 -3.49 6.37 -12.74
CA ALA A 199 -4.51 7.24 -13.33
C ALA A 199 -3.89 8.38 -14.14
N ILE A 200 -2.82 9.02 -13.63
CA ILE A 200 -2.05 10.03 -14.38
C ILE A 200 -1.44 9.42 -15.65
N GLY A 201 -0.79 8.25 -15.54
CA GLY A 201 -0.21 7.54 -16.68
C GLY A 201 -1.26 7.19 -17.75
N ARG A 202 -2.41 6.68 -17.32
CA ARG A 202 -3.55 6.35 -18.20
C ARG A 202 -4.14 7.57 -18.87
N ALA A 203 -4.29 8.68 -18.15
CA ALA A 203 -4.76 9.95 -18.71
C ALA A 203 -3.77 10.50 -19.75
N ARG A 204 -2.46 10.41 -19.50
CA ARG A 204 -1.41 10.76 -20.48
C ARG A 204 -1.44 9.86 -21.72
N ALA A 205 -1.93 8.63 -21.58
CA ALA A 205 -2.18 7.72 -22.70
C ALA A 205 -3.55 7.94 -23.38
N GLY A 206 -4.28 8.99 -23.03
CA GLY A 206 -5.54 9.39 -23.67
C GLY A 206 -6.81 8.75 -23.11
N GLN A 207 -6.73 8.02 -22.00
CA GLN A 207 -7.92 7.44 -21.36
C GLN A 207 -8.72 8.53 -20.62
N ASP A 208 -10.04 8.55 -20.81
CA ASP A 208 -10.92 9.43 -20.03
C ASP A 208 -11.12 8.91 -18.58
N PHE A 209 -11.63 9.78 -17.70
CA PHE A 209 -11.79 9.44 -16.29
C PHE A 209 -12.76 8.28 -16.05
N ARG A 210 -13.79 8.11 -16.89
CA ARG A 210 -14.76 7.00 -16.77
C ARG A 210 -14.10 5.66 -17.07
N THR A 211 -13.18 5.64 -18.04
CA THR A 211 -12.39 4.47 -18.42
C THR A 211 -11.37 4.15 -17.34
N ILE A 212 -10.69 5.17 -16.80
CA ILE A 212 -9.76 5.02 -15.68
C ILE A 212 -10.47 4.44 -14.44
N LEU A 213 -11.60 5.01 -14.04
CA LEU A 213 -12.37 4.54 -12.88
C LEU A 213 -12.86 3.11 -13.08
N ARG A 214 -13.47 2.79 -14.24
CA ARG A 214 -13.91 1.41 -14.54
C ARG A 214 -12.76 0.40 -14.58
N THR A 215 -11.55 0.84 -14.90
CA THR A 215 -10.37 -0.04 -14.85
C THR A 215 -10.01 -0.40 -13.41
N TYR A 216 -9.90 0.60 -12.52
CA TYR A 216 -9.51 0.34 -11.13
C TYR A 216 -10.64 -0.18 -10.24
N TYR A 217 -11.88 -0.01 -10.66
CA TYR A 217 -13.08 -0.46 -9.97
C TYR A 217 -13.96 -1.27 -10.93
N PRO A 218 -13.57 -2.52 -11.26
CA PRO A 218 -14.28 -3.32 -12.25
C PRO A 218 -15.75 -3.53 -11.88
N GLY A 219 -16.62 -3.50 -12.89
CA GLY A 219 -18.06 -3.66 -12.73
C GLY A 219 -18.80 -2.43 -12.17
N THR A 220 -18.09 -1.33 -11.89
CA THR A 220 -18.73 -0.08 -11.45
C THR A 220 -19.19 0.80 -12.62
N THR A 221 -20.12 1.70 -12.35
CA THR A 221 -20.57 2.76 -13.26
C THR A 221 -20.42 4.13 -12.60
N VAL A 222 -20.16 5.14 -13.43
CA VAL A 222 -20.18 6.54 -12.99
C VAL A 222 -21.55 7.12 -13.37
N GLY A 223 -22.30 7.59 -12.37
CA GLY A 223 -23.64 8.15 -12.55
C GLY A 223 -23.92 9.26 -11.55
N PRO A 224 -25.01 10.02 -11.74
CA PRO A 224 -25.45 10.99 -10.73
C PRO A 224 -25.74 10.28 -9.40
N ILE A 225 -25.57 11.01 -8.29
CA ILE A 225 -26.17 10.65 -7.02
C ILE A 225 -27.66 11.00 -7.13
N ASP A 226 -28.52 10.00 -6.96
CA ASP A 226 -29.97 10.20 -6.89
C ASP A 226 -30.36 10.92 -5.59
#